data_AF-A0A8J4UTJ6-F1
#
_entry.id   AF-A0A8J4UTJ6-F1
#
_cell.length_a   1.000
_cell.length_b   1.000
_cell.length_c   1.000
_cell.angle_alpha   90.00
_cell.angle_beta   90.00
_cell.angle_gamma   90.00
#
_symmetry.space_group_name_H-M   'P 1'
#
loop_
_entity.id
_entity.type
_entity.pdbx_description
1 polymer ?
#
loop_
_entity_poly.entity_id
_entity_poly.type
_entity_poly.pdbx_seq_one_letter_code
_entity_poly.pdbx_strand_id
1 'polypeptide(L)'
;MKGRFTKEELHTLNKLHTLHGNDWKKISELTGRSALSLEKRYNQLGDKEGPWSQKEVQRLLRAVRDHIMCQIPGGANSYGSIRVMKETLYKKLPWQKIARKVKTRSWSQCREKWMGILAVKMSFGAVSTEKKSLDVQVILIKGMYEMDIDDAAHVDWEDLTGLIGDVPPAYVQKKWHKLKVCHVPEWQSKCFA
;
A
#
# COMPACT_ATOMS: atom_id res chain seq x y z
N MET A 1 -18.75 21.96 4.11
CA MET A 1 -18.21 20.68 3.57
C MET A 1 -18.43 19.59 4.62
N LYS A 2 -19.02 18.45 4.26
CA LYS A 2 -19.19 17.32 5.21
C LYS A 2 -17.83 16.66 5.50
N GLY A 3 -17.56 16.37 6.77
CA GLY A 3 -16.30 15.80 7.25
C GLY A 3 -16.13 14.30 6.98
N ARG A 4 -15.35 13.60 7.81
CA ARG A 4 -15.12 12.15 7.71
C ARG A 4 -16.44 11.37 7.66
N PHE A 5 -16.43 10.22 7.00
CA PHE A 5 -17.59 9.33 6.97
C PHE A 5 -17.73 8.58 8.29
N THR A 6 -18.92 8.57 8.88
CA THR A 6 -19.24 7.73 10.04
C THR A 6 -19.52 6.28 9.62
N LYS A 7 -19.54 5.34 10.57
CA LYS A 7 -19.83 3.94 10.25
C LYS A 7 -21.25 3.75 9.70
N GLU A 8 -22.20 4.53 10.22
CA GLU A 8 -23.60 4.55 9.80
C GLU A 8 -23.72 5.08 8.37
N GLU A 9 -22.99 6.15 8.04
CA GLU A 9 -22.93 6.67 6.66
C GLU A 9 -22.37 5.63 5.68
N LEU A 10 -21.39 4.83 6.09
CA LEU A 10 -20.81 3.78 5.26
C LEU A 10 -21.76 2.58 5.08
N HIS A 11 -22.49 2.21 6.14
CA HIS A 11 -23.51 1.19 6.05
C HIS A 11 -24.65 1.61 5.11
N THR A 12 -25.12 2.85 5.23
CA THR A 12 -26.11 3.44 4.34
C THR A 12 -25.59 3.52 2.91
N LEU A 13 -24.35 3.95 2.69
CA LEU A 13 -23.72 3.98 1.36
C LEU A 13 -23.68 2.59 0.71
N ASN A 14 -23.28 1.55 1.45
CA ASN A 14 -23.30 0.18 0.94
C ASN A 14 -24.72 -0.28 0.60
N LYS A 15 -25.70 -0.02 1.48
CA LYS A 15 -27.11 -0.38 1.23
C LYS A 15 -27.67 0.31 -0.01
N LEU A 16 -27.44 1.62 -0.15
CA LEU A 16 -27.90 2.39 -1.30
C LEU A 16 -27.22 1.97 -2.60
N HIS A 17 -25.93 1.62 -2.56
CA HIS A 17 -25.23 1.06 -3.71
C HIS A 17 -25.79 -0.31 -4.12
N THR A 18 -26.11 -1.18 -3.16
CA THR A 18 -26.79 -2.45 -3.46
C THR A 18 -28.15 -2.26 -4.15
N LEU A 19 -28.87 -1.17 -3.80
CA LEU A 19 -30.20 -0.88 -4.37
C LEU A 19 -30.15 -0.15 -5.71
N HIS A 20 -29.21 0.78 -5.89
CA HIS A 20 -29.17 1.71 -7.03
C HIS A 20 -27.94 1.52 -7.94
N GLY A 21 -27.04 0.59 -7.61
CA GLY A 21 -25.79 0.39 -8.32
C GLY A 21 -24.89 1.62 -8.30
N ASN A 22 -24.21 1.89 -9.42
CA ASN A 22 -23.30 3.02 -9.56
C ASN A 22 -24.02 4.36 -9.88
N ASP A 23 -25.31 4.49 -9.57
CA ASP A 23 -26.03 5.77 -9.71
C ASP A 23 -25.66 6.74 -8.58
N TRP A 24 -24.43 7.25 -8.63
CA TRP A 24 -23.89 8.14 -7.62
C TRP A 24 -24.66 9.45 -7.49
N LYS A 25 -25.37 9.89 -8.54
CA LYS A 25 -26.22 11.07 -8.50
C LYS A 25 -27.42 10.79 -7.60
N LYS A 26 -28.09 9.66 -7.77
CA LYS A 26 -29.22 9.26 -6.90
C LYS A 26 -28.78 9.05 -5.45
N ILE A 27 -27.65 8.39 -5.23
CA ILE A 27 -27.11 8.16 -3.88
C ILE A 27 -26.69 9.50 -3.23
N SER A 28 -26.19 10.45 -4.03
CA SER A 28 -25.85 11.81 -3.59
C SER A 28 -27.08 12.57 -3.10
N GLU A 29 -28.20 12.49 -3.81
CA GLU A 29 -29.48 13.09 -3.39
C GLU A 29 -29.97 12.50 -2.06
N LEU A 30 -29.86 11.18 -1.89
CA LEU A 30 -30.34 10.47 -0.69
C LEU A 30 -29.46 10.66 0.56
N THR A 31 -28.16 10.94 0.39
CA THR A 31 -27.21 11.09 1.51
C THR A 31 -26.81 12.55 1.78
N GLY A 32 -27.11 13.45 0.85
CA GLY A 32 -26.67 14.84 0.88
C GLY A 32 -25.15 15.00 0.88
N ARG A 33 -24.40 14.02 0.35
CA ARG A 33 -22.95 14.08 0.10
C ARG A 33 -22.72 14.07 -1.40
N SER A 34 -21.70 14.76 -1.89
CA SER A 34 -21.41 14.81 -3.33
C SER A 34 -21.16 13.42 -3.92
N ALA A 35 -21.71 13.15 -5.10
CA ALA A 35 -21.49 11.92 -5.89
C ALA A 35 -20.01 11.50 -5.95
N LEU A 36 -19.10 12.44 -6.25
CA LEU A 36 -17.66 12.17 -6.33
C LEU A 36 -17.06 11.67 -5.01
N SER A 37 -17.50 12.22 -3.88
CA SER A 37 -17.05 11.80 -2.55
C SER A 37 -17.55 10.39 -2.21
N LEU A 38 -18.79 10.08 -2.58
CA LEU A 38 -19.41 8.76 -2.36
C LEU A 38 -18.72 7.69 -3.20
N GLU A 39 -18.50 7.94 -4.49
CA GLU A 39 -17.79 7.03 -5.38
C GLU A 39 -16.37 6.76 -4.88
N LYS A 40 -15.60 7.82 -4.56
CA LYS A 40 -14.26 7.68 -4.01
C LYS A 40 -14.25 6.87 -2.72
N ARG A 41 -15.20 7.14 -1.82
CA ARG A 41 -15.29 6.44 -0.54
C ARG A 41 -15.68 4.98 -0.74
N TYR A 42 -16.67 4.70 -1.58
CA TYR A 42 -17.12 3.34 -1.88
C TYR A 42 -16.01 2.50 -2.50
N ASN A 43 -15.22 3.06 -3.43
CA ASN A 43 -14.06 2.39 -3.99
C ASN A 43 -12.97 2.05 -2.96
N GLN A 44 -12.97 2.69 -1.79
CA GLN A 44 -12.07 2.39 -0.68
C GLN A 44 -12.68 1.41 0.34
N LEU A 45 -14.00 1.18 0.29
CA LEU A 45 -14.69 0.24 1.17
C LEU A 45 -14.22 -1.19 0.87
N GLY A 46 -13.99 -1.93 1.95
CA GLY A 46 -13.86 -3.37 1.92
C GLY A 46 -14.87 -3.95 2.90
N ASP A 47 -15.39 -5.13 2.61
CA ASP A 47 -16.41 -5.78 3.43
C ASP A 47 -15.98 -5.97 4.89
N LYS A 48 -14.67 -6.11 5.12
CA LYS A 48 -14.10 -6.30 6.46
C LYS A 48 -13.07 -5.23 6.81
N GLU A 49 -13.26 -4.67 8.01
CA GLU A 49 -12.26 -3.91 8.74
C GLU A 49 -11.63 -4.79 9.84
N GLY A 50 -10.41 -4.48 10.26
CA GLY A 50 -9.70 -5.22 11.33
C GLY A 50 -8.68 -6.27 10.85
N PRO A 51 -8.21 -7.16 11.74
CA PRO A 51 -7.08 -8.08 11.48
C PRO A 51 -7.30 -9.01 10.29
N TRP A 52 -6.22 -9.33 9.55
CA TRP A 52 -6.27 -10.26 8.42
C TRP A 52 -6.27 -11.71 8.92
N SER A 53 -7.28 -12.47 8.54
CA SER A 53 -7.29 -13.92 8.76
C SER A 53 -6.30 -14.64 7.85
N GLN A 54 -5.84 -15.83 8.26
CA GLN A 54 -4.92 -16.64 7.44
C GLN A 54 -5.51 -16.95 6.06
N LYS A 55 -6.81 -17.24 5.98
CA LYS A 55 -7.51 -17.48 4.70
C LYS A 55 -7.49 -16.26 3.78
N GLU A 56 -7.63 -15.05 4.32
CA GLU A 56 -7.52 -13.81 3.54
C GLU A 56 -6.11 -13.60 3.00
N VAL A 57 -5.10 -13.80 3.86
CA VAL A 57 -3.69 -13.69 3.44
C VAL A 57 -3.39 -14.70 2.33
N GLN A 58 -3.84 -15.94 2.44
CA GLN A 58 -3.65 -16.95 1.38
C GLN A 58 -4.32 -16.57 0.05
N ARG A 59 -5.54 -16.00 0.08
CA ARG A 59 -6.19 -15.49 -1.13
C ARG A 59 -5.42 -14.34 -1.76
N LEU A 60 -4.88 -13.43 -0.95
CA LEU A 60 -4.04 -12.32 -1.43
C LEU A 60 -2.77 -12.84 -2.11
N LEU A 61 -2.04 -13.74 -1.43
CA LEU A 61 -0.81 -14.33 -1.97
C LEU A 61 -1.06 -15.06 -3.29
N ARG A 62 -2.14 -15.85 -3.38
CA ARG A 62 -2.53 -16.55 -4.60
C ARG A 62 -2.90 -15.57 -5.71
N ALA A 63 -3.73 -14.57 -5.42
CA ALA A 63 -4.16 -13.60 -6.41
C ALA A 63 -2.99 -12.82 -7.03
N VAL A 64 -2.00 -12.43 -6.22
CA VAL A 64 -0.80 -11.76 -6.70
C VAL A 64 0.08 -12.72 -7.50
N ARG A 65 0.32 -13.94 -7.00
CA ARG A 65 1.07 -14.98 -7.73
C ARG A 65 0.46 -15.24 -9.10
N ASP A 66 -0.84 -15.52 -9.17
CA ASP A 66 -1.54 -15.78 -10.43
C ASP A 66 -1.33 -14.62 -11.42
N HIS A 67 -1.41 -13.37 -10.95
CA HIS A 67 -1.21 -12.23 -11.82
C HIS A 67 0.21 -12.17 -12.38
N ILE A 68 1.22 -12.38 -11.54
CA ILE A 68 2.63 -12.42 -11.95
C ILE A 68 2.85 -13.55 -12.96
N MET A 69 2.28 -14.73 -12.73
CA MET A 69 2.37 -15.87 -13.64
C MET A 69 1.80 -15.56 -15.03
N CYS A 70 0.68 -14.84 -15.09
CA CYS A 70 0.10 -14.42 -16.37
C CYS A 70 0.96 -13.41 -17.14
N GLN A 71 1.91 -12.73 -16.51
CA GLN A 71 2.82 -11.80 -17.19
C GLN A 71 4.03 -12.51 -17.83
N ILE A 72 4.24 -13.80 -17.54
CA ILE A 72 5.41 -14.56 -18.00
C ILE A 72 4.98 -15.46 -19.17
N PRO A 73 5.51 -15.24 -20.39
CA PRO A 73 5.29 -16.14 -21.52
C PRO A 73 5.74 -17.57 -21.16
N GLY A 74 4.85 -18.56 -21.29
CA GLY A 74 5.15 -19.97 -20.95
C GLY A 74 5.11 -20.32 -19.45
N GLY A 75 4.85 -19.34 -18.56
CA GLY A 75 4.85 -19.54 -17.10
C GLY A 75 3.72 -20.44 -16.57
N ALA A 76 2.66 -20.68 -17.35
CA ALA A 76 1.52 -21.51 -16.95
C ALA A 76 1.89 -22.98 -16.69
N ASN A 77 2.99 -23.48 -17.29
CA ASN A 77 3.40 -24.89 -17.21
C ASN A 77 4.70 -25.11 -16.40
N SER A 78 5.29 -24.07 -15.81
CA SER A 78 6.51 -24.20 -15.01
C SER A 78 6.18 -24.33 -13.53
N TYR A 79 6.26 -25.56 -13.02
CA TYR A 79 6.22 -25.84 -11.58
C TYR A 79 7.55 -25.53 -10.85
N GLY A 80 8.50 -24.89 -11.54
CA GLY A 80 9.84 -24.56 -11.03
C GLY A 80 9.93 -23.21 -10.30
N SER A 81 11.12 -22.94 -9.73
CA SER A 81 11.46 -21.63 -9.17
C SER A 81 11.49 -20.58 -10.27
N ILE A 82 10.61 -19.58 -10.18
CA ILE A 82 10.47 -18.52 -11.18
C ILE A 82 11.32 -17.33 -10.76
N ARG A 83 12.20 -16.89 -11.67
CA ARG A 83 12.94 -15.64 -11.53
C ARG A 83 12.10 -14.52 -12.15
N VAL A 84 11.72 -13.55 -11.32
CA VAL A 84 11.08 -12.30 -11.76
C VAL A 84 11.91 -11.12 -11.29
N MET A 85 11.86 -10.03 -12.04
CA MET A 85 12.39 -8.75 -11.61
C MET A 85 11.70 -8.31 -10.31
N LYS A 86 12.47 -7.74 -9.39
CA LYS A 86 12.02 -7.26 -8.07
C LYS A 86 10.84 -6.29 -8.23
N GLU A 87 10.93 -5.41 -9.22
CA GLU A 87 9.96 -4.37 -9.57
C GLU A 87 8.58 -4.95 -9.86
N THR A 88 8.52 -6.14 -10.48
CA THR A 88 7.26 -6.83 -10.81
C THR A 88 6.44 -7.16 -9.56
N LEU A 89 7.08 -7.23 -8.39
CA LEU A 89 6.42 -7.51 -7.13
C LEU A 89 5.66 -6.31 -6.57
N TYR A 90 5.97 -5.07 -6.97
CA TYR A 90 5.35 -3.88 -6.38
C TYR A 90 4.94 -2.79 -7.39
N LYS A 91 5.50 -2.77 -8.60
CA LYS A 91 5.10 -1.87 -9.70
C LYS A 91 3.94 -2.48 -10.50
N LYS A 92 3.00 -1.62 -10.92
CA LYS A 92 1.90 -1.91 -11.87
C LYS A 92 0.98 -3.11 -11.54
N LEU A 93 0.87 -3.52 -10.27
CA LEU A 93 -0.06 -4.58 -9.86
C LEU A 93 -1.54 -4.12 -9.96
N PRO A 94 -2.44 -4.95 -10.54
CA PRO A 94 -3.85 -4.59 -10.73
C PRO A 94 -4.65 -4.81 -9.45
N TRP A 95 -4.45 -3.93 -8.46
CA TRP A 95 -5.03 -4.05 -7.12
C TRP A 95 -6.54 -4.23 -7.10
N GLN A 96 -7.27 -3.62 -8.03
CA GLN A 96 -8.72 -3.82 -8.17
C GLN A 96 -9.07 -5.28 -8.53
N LYS A 97 -8.36 -5.89 -9.48
CA LYS A 97 -8.54 -7.30 -9.86
C LYS A 97 -8.14 -8.23 -8.71
N ILE A 98 -7.06 -7.90 -8.00
CA ILE A 98 -6.58 -8.66 -6.84
C ILE A 98 -7.62 -8.61 -5.71
N ALA A 99 -8.16 -7.43 -5.38
CA ALA A 99 -9.19 -7.26 -4.36
C ALA A 99 -10.43 -8.08 -4.65
N ARG A 100 -10.89 -8.11 -5.91
CA ARG A 100 -12.00 -8.98 -6.34
C ARG A 100 -11.75 -10.46 -6.07
N LYS A 101 -10.50 -10.94 -6.20
CA LYS A 101 -10.12 -12.32 -5.84
C LYS A 101 -10.06 -12.54 -4.31
N VAL A 102 -9.65 -11.53 -3.54
CA VAL A 102 -9.62 -11.58 -2.06
C VAL A 102 -11.03 -11.54 -1.46
N LYS A 103 -11.97 -10.87 -2.14
CA LYS A 103 -13.40 -10.71 -1.84
C LYS A 103 -13.72 -9.88 -0.59
N THR A 104 -12.93 -9.97 0.47
CA THR A 104 -13.28 -9.40 1.78
C THR A 104 -12.62 -8.05 2.08
N ARG A 105 -11.70 -7.59 1.22
CA ARG A 105 -10.85 -6.41 1.46
C ARG A 105 -10.82 -5.53 0.23
N SER A 106 -10.72 -4.22 0.44
CA SER A 106 -10.55 -3.25 -0.63
C SER A 106 -9.18 -3.36 -1.29
N TRP A 107 -9.04 -2.76 -2.48
CA TRP A 107 -7.78 -2.75 -3.21
C TRP A 107 -6.65 -2.04 -2.44
N SER A 108 -6.97 -0.99 -1.68
CA SER A 108 -6.00 -0.26 -0.86
C SER A 108 -5.53 -1.10 0.32
N GLN A 109 -6.45 -1.79 1.01
CA GLN A 109 -6.11 -2.74 2.06
C GLN A 109 -5.24 -3.90 1.54
N CYS A 110 -5.57 -4.46 0.37
CA CYS A 110 -4.79 -5.50 -0.28
C CYS A 110 -3.37 -5.03 -0.60
N ARG A 111 -3.24 -3.81 -1.17
CA ARG A 111 -1.95 -3.18 -1.48
C ARG A 111 -1.11 -3.00 -0.22
N GLU A 112 -1.68 -2.41 0.83
CA GLU A 112 -0.97 -2.17 2.08
C GLU A 112 -0.49 -3.48 2.71
N LYS A 113 -1.37 -4.49 2.78
CA LYS A 113 -1.02 -5.80 3.33
C LYS A 113 0.10 -6.47 2.53
N TRP A 114 0.03 -6.42 1.20
CA TRP A 114 1.05 -6.99 0.33
C TRP A 114 2.41 -6.30 0.50
N MET A 115 2.43 -4.96 0.52
CA MET A 115 3.68 -4.20 0.73
C MET A 115 4.32 -4.52 2.08
N GLY A 116 3.52 -4.71 3.13
CA GLY A 116 4.01 -5.17 4.43
C GLY A 116 4.62 -6.57 4.39
N ILE A 117 3.99 -7.50 3.67
CA ILE A 117 4.53 -8.86 3.45
C ILE A 117 5.85 -8.80 2.66
N LEU A 118 5.91 -8.00 1.59
CA LEU A 118 7.12 -7.84 0.79
C LEU A 118 8.26 -7.26 1.60
N ALA A 119 8.03 -6.20 2.37
CA ALA A 119 9.07 -5.58 3.19
C ALA A 119 9.71 -6.59 4.15
N VAL A 120 8.91 -7.44 4.81
CA VAL A 120 9.44 -8.48 5.71
C VAL A 120 10.22 -9.55 4.94
N LYS A 121 9.71 -9.99 3.78
CA LYS A 121 10.36 -11.03 2.99
C LYS A 121 11.67 -10.56 2.34
N MET A 122 11.69 -9.35 1.79
CA MET A 122 12.85 -8.78 1.10
C MET A 122 13.94 -8.39 2.09
N SER A 123 13.56 -7.87 3.26
CA SER A 123 14.53 -7.59 4.33
C SER A 123 15.11 -8.83 5.02
N PHE A 124 14.79 -10.06 4.57
CA PHE A 124 15.16 -11.33 5.22
C PHE A 124 14.83 -11.35 6.73
N GLY A 125 13.75 -10.68 7.13
CA GLY A 125 13.36 -10.54 8.54
C GLY A 125 14.17 -9.51 9.34
N ALA A 126 15.07 -8.73 8.74
CA ALA A 126 15.81 -7.67 9.45
C ALA A 126 14.90 -6.61 10.08
N VAL A 127 13.67 -6.47 9.58
CA VAL A 127 12.65 -5.52 10.07
C VAL A 127 12.01 -5.95 11.40
N SER A 128 12.26 -7.17 11.91
CA SER A 128 11.58 -7.69 13.11
C SER A 128 12.26 -7.37 14.46
N THR A 129 13.46 -6.77 14.48
CA THR A 129 14.20 -6.51 15.73
C THR A 129 14.43 -5.01 15.97
N GLU A 130 14.22 -4.55 17.20
CA GLU A 130 14.36 -3.13 17.60
C GLU A 130 15.76 -2.57 17.32
N LYS A 131 16.82 -3.34 17.63
CA LYS A 131 18.22 -2.96 17.39
C LYS A 131 18.49 -2.63 15.91
N LYS A 132 18.02 -3.47 15.00
CA LYS A 132 18.15 -3.25 13.55
C LYS A 132 17.29 -2.08 13.04
N SER A 133 16.25 -1.69 13.79
CA SER A 133 15.45 -0.51 13.44
C SER A 133 16.22 0.80 13.66
N LEU A 134 17.21 0.85 14.56
CA LEU A 134 18.10 2.01 14.71
C LEU A 134 19.15 2.04 13.60
N ASP A 135 19.76 0.90 13.28
CA ASP A 135 20.73 0.80 12.20
C ASP A 135 20.13 1.25 10.86
N VAL A 136 18.91 0.82 10.54
CA VAL A 136 18.18 1.26 9.35
C VAL A 136 17.95 2.78 9.37
N GLN A 137 17.67 3.39 10.52
CA GLN A 137 17.49 4.85 10.59
C GLN A 137 18.80 5.60 10.34
N VAL A 138 19.91 5.13 10.92
CA VAL A 138 21.23 5.72 10.71
C VAL A 138 21.64 5.61 9.24
N ILE A 139 21.45 4.44 8.63
CA ILE A 139 21.73 4.21 7.20
C ILE A 139 20.90 5.16 6.33
N LEU A 140 19.61 5.34 6.63
CA LEU A 140 18.75 6.24 5.87
C LEU A 140 19.14 7.70 6.02
N ILE A 141 19.48 8.16 7.23
CA ILE A 141 19.96 9.54 7.43
C ILE A 141 21.25 9.78 6.64
N LYS A 142 22.21 8.84 6.72
CA LYS A 142 23.48 8.96 5.99
C LYS A 142 23.28 8.96 4.48
N GLY A 143 22.53 7.99 3.96
CA GLY A 143 22.24 7.93 2.52
C GLY A 143 21.51 9.17 2.03
N MET A 144 20.55 9.70 2.80
CA MET A 144 19.86 10.95 2.45
C MET A 144 20.80 12.15 2.43
N TYR A 145 21.74 12.24 3.38
CA TYR A 145 22.74 13.31 3.44
C TYR A 145 23.73 13.24 2.26
N GLU A 146 24.19 12.04 1.92
CA GLU A 146 25.14 11.81 0.82
C GLU A 146 24.56 12.11 -0.57
N MET A 147 23.23 12.05 -0.72
CA MET A 147 22.58 12.39 -1.99
C MET A 147 22.59 13.90 -2.27
N ASP A 148 22.79 14.76 -1.26
CA ASP A 148 22.87 16.23 -1.38
C ASP A 148 21.71 16.83 -2.20
N ILE A 149 20.48 16.50 -1.82
CA ILE A 149 19.26 16.87 -2.56
C ILE A 149 18.47 17.92 -1.78
N ASP A 150 18.18 19.06 -2.42
CA ASP A 150 17.38 20.15 -1.83
C ASP A 150 15.86 19.86 -1.79
N ASP A 151 15.38 18.91 -2.60
CA ASP A 151 13.95 18.59 -2.76
C ASP A 151 13.64 17.08 -2.69
N ALA A 152 12.73 16.72 -1.80
CA ALA A 152 12.18 15.37 -1.61
C ALA A 152 11.71 14.68 -2.90
N ALA A 153 11.31 15.44 -3.93
CA ALA A 153 10.87 14.92 -5.22
C ALA A 153 12.01 14.29 -6.05
N HIS A 154 13.27 14.69 -5.82
CA HIS A 154 14.43 14.20 -6.57
C HIS A 154 15.10 13.00 -5.89
N VAL A 155 14.60 12.58 -4.74
CA VAL A 155 15.15 11.44 -4.00
C VAL A 155 14.93 10.15 -4.78
N ASP A 156 16.03 9.53 -5.20
CA ASP A 156 16.01 8.16 -5.70
C ASP A 156 15.80 7.17 -4.56
N TRP A 157 14.54 6.82 -4.33
CA TRP A 157 14.17 5.85 -3.31
C TRP A 157 14.57 4.42 -3.66
N GLU A 158 14.87 4.09 -4.93
CA GLU A 158 15.32 2.75 -5.31
C GLU A 158 16.77 2.52 -4.84
N ASP A 159 17.65 3.49 -5.04
CA ASP A 159 19.05 3.42 -4.58
C ASP A 159 19.15 3.27 -3.06
N LEU A 160 18.34 4.04 -2.32
CA LEU A 160 18.24 3.91 -0.86
C LEU A 160 17.73 2.55 -0.42
N THR A 161 16.95 1.83 -1.25
CA THR A 161 16.50 0.48 -0.90
C THR A 161 17.63 -0.53 -0.89
N GLY A 162 18.64 -0.37 -1.75
CA GLY A 162 19.81 -1.24 -1.81
C GLY A 162 20.59 -1.24 -0.50
N LEU A 163 20.67 -0.08 0.17
CA LEU A 163 21.37 0.08 1.45
C LEU A 163 20.73 -0.68 2.63
N ILE A 164 19.47 -1.08 2.49
CA ILE A 164 18.67 -1.68 3.58
C ILE A 164 18.08 -3.05 3.20
N GLY A 165 18.67 -3.72 2.21
CA GLY A 165 18.32 -5.08 1.82
C GLY A 165 17.17 -5.14 0.82
N ASP A 166 17.14 -4.25 -0.16
CA ASP A 166 16.27 -4.32 -1.32
C ASP A 166 14.77 -4.41 -1.00
N VAL A 167 14.34 -3.70 0.03
CA VAL A 167 12.91 -3.57 0.34
C VAL A 167 12.17 -2.73 -0.71
N PRO A 168 10.83 -2.74 -0.76
CA PRO A 168 10.10 -1.84 -1.66
C PRO A 168 10.32 -0.35 -1.31
N PRO A 169 10.50 0.57 -2.28
CA PRO A 169 10.74 2.00 -2.02
C PRO A 169 9.72 2.66 -1.09
N ALA A 170 8.43 2.28 -1.21
CA ALA A 170 7.36 2.80 -0.37
C ALA A 170 7.55 2.49 1.13
N TYR A 171 8.26 1.41 1.46
CA TYR A 171 8.62 1.09 2.84
C TYR A 171 9.63 2.11 3.39
N VAL A 172 10.63 2.46 2.59
CA VAL A 172 11.69 3.41 2.93
C VAL A 172 11.11 4.79 3.15
N GLN A 173 10.26 5.24 2.21
CA GLN A 173 9.53 6.50 2.31
C GLN A 173 8.71 6.60 3.61
N LYS A 174 8.00 5.53 3.98
CA LYS A 174 7.20 5.49 5.21
C LYS A 174 8.08 5.57 6.46
N LYS A 175 9.24 4.90 6.45
CA LYS A 175 10.21 4.95 7.55
C LYS A 175 10.84 6.34 7.68
N TRP A 176 11.26 6.94 6.57
CA TRP A 176 11.78 8.30 6.54
C TRP A 176 10.76 9.32 7.04
N HIS A 177 9.52 9.25 6.55
CA HIS A 177 8.46 10.14 7.01
C HIS A 177 8.22 10.01 8.52
N LYS A 178 8.18 8.77 9.05
CA LYS A 178 8.05 8.54 10.49
C LYS A 178 9.23 9.12 11.27
N LEU A 179 10.45 8.99 10.77
CA LEU A 179 11.65 9.55 11.40
C LEU A 179 11.52 11.06 11.55
N LYS A 180 11.19 11.77 10.46
CA LYS A 180 10.99 13.23 10.47
C LYS A 180 9.89 13.65 11.45
N VAL A 181 8.73 13.02 11.37
CA VAL A 181 7.58 13.39 12.22
C VAL A 181 7.84 13.14 13.71
N CYS A 182 8.56 12.06 14.05
CA CYS A 182 8.76 11.70 15.46
C CYS A 182 9.96 12.37 16.11
N HIS A 183 11.01 12.70 15.36
CA HIS A 183 12.30 13.10 15.94
C HIS A 183 12.80 14.47 15.50
N VAL A 184 12.19 15.10 14.49
CA VAL A 184 12.61 16.43 14.02
C VAL A 184 11.58 17.47 14.48
N PRO A 185 11.92 18.34 15.46
CA PRO A 185 11.07 19.45 15.85
C PRO A 185 10.82 20.37 14.67
N GLU A 186 9.57 20.81 14.51
CA GLU A 186 9.15 21.74 13.47
C GLU A 186 9.52 21.28 12.04
N TRP A 187 9.53 19.97 11.78
CA TRP A 187 9.95 19.41 10.48
C TRP A 187 9.21 19.96 9.26
N GLN A 188 8.05 20.60 9.44
CA GLN A 188 7.25 21.24 8.39
C GLN A 188 7.83 22.59 7.93
N SER A 189 8.58 23.29 8.78
CA SER A 189 9.23 24.58 8.47
C SER A 189 10.70 24.41 8.06
N LYS A 190 11.24 23.20 8.17
CA LYS A 190 12.61 22.87 7.79
C LYS A 190 12.66 22.41 6.33
N CYS A 191 13.69 22.86 5.61
CA CYS A 191 14.00 22.34 4.29
C CYS A 191 14.37 20.85 4.36
N PHE A 192 14.44 20.21 3.19
CA PHE A 192 14.76 18.79 3.11
C PHE A 192 16.21 18.51 3.52
N ALA A 193 17.10 19.48 3.26
CA ALA A 193 18.48 19.57 3.75
C ALA A 193 18.57 20.04 5.21
#